data_AF-A0A946VKT1-F1
#
_entry.id   AF-A0A946VKT1-F1
#
_cell.length_a   1.000
_cell.length_b   1.000
_cell.length_c   1.000
_cell.angle_alpha   90.00
_cell.angle_beta   90.00
_cell.angle_gamma   90.00
#
_symmetry.space_group_name_H-M   'P 1'
#
loop_
_entity.id
_entity.type
_entity.pdbx_description
1 polymer ?
#
loop_
_entity_poly.entity_id
_entity_poly.type
_entity_poly.pdbx_seq_one_letter_code
_entity_poly.pdbx_strand_id
1 'polypeptide(L)'
;MLDKFKNFGRRSNSLLGVDISSTSVKLVKLSSSGGKYKLDNYVIRPLPAKSVVEKNISDINAVGDAIAGAVSVMKPSIKDAAVAVAGSAVITKTIEMNAALSDAELENQIIVEADQYIP
;
A
#
# COMPACT_ATOMS: atom_id res chain seq x y z
N MET A 1 -40.98 -15.69 5.87
CA MET A 1 -40.33 -15.22 7.11
C MET A 1 -38.93 -15.83 7.13
N LEU A 2 -37.94 -15.16 6.49
CA LEU A 2 -36.48 -15.30 6.68
C LEU A 2 -35.62 -14.51 5.65
N ASP A 3 -36.20 -13.66 4.78
CA ASP A 3 -35.42 -12.77 3.89
C ASP A 3 -35.19 -11.37 4.47
N LYS A 4 -34.53 -11.25 5.64
CA LYS A 4 -34.48 -9.95 6.35
C LYS A 4 -33.15 -9.41 6.86
N PHE A 5 -31.98 -9.84 6.35
CA PHE A 5 -30.72 -9.12 6.64
C PHE A 5 -29.74 -9.10 5.46
N LYS A 6 -30.15 -8.46 4.36
CA LYS A 6 -29.24 -8.10 3.27
C LYS A 6 -28.49 -6.83 3.65
N ASN A 7 -27.23 -7.00 4.06
CA ASN A 7 -26.11 -6.04 4.08
C ASN A 7 -26.46 -4.54 4.10
N PHE A 8 -26.65 -3.98 5.31
CA PHE A 8 -26.52 -2.54 5.56
C PHE A 8 -25.19 -2.26 6.25
N GLY A 9 -24.18 -2.00 5.43
CA GLY A 9 -22.86 -1.59 5.87
C GLY A 9 -21.99 -1.46 4.63
N ARG A 10 -21.64 -0.23 4.28
CA ARG A 10 -20.63 0.07 3.26
C ARG A 10 -19.36 -0.63 3.74
N ARG A 11 -19.09 -1.86 3.27
CA ARG A 11 -17.84 -2.54 3.58
C ARG A 11 -16.77 -1.63 3.02
N SER A 12 -16.00 -0.98 3.88
CA SER A 12 -14.76 -0.37 3.40
C SER A 12 -14.00 -1.50 2.71
N ASN A 13 -13.48 -1.24 1.51
CA ASN A 13 -12.49 -2.13 0.93
C ASN A 13 -11.28 -2.08 1.87
N SER A 14 -11.31 -2.94 2.89
CA SER A 14 -10.23 -3.11 3.84
C SER A 14 -9.07 -3.67 3.05
N LEU A 15 -7.90 -3.05 3.20
CA LEU A 15 -6.66 -3.46 2.57
C LEU A 15 -5.76 -4.09 3.63
N LEU A 16 -4.90 -5.01 3.20
CA LEU A 16 -3.78 -5.46 4.01
C LEU A 16 -2.67 -4.41 3.95
N GLY A 17 -2.24 -3.88 5.09
CA GLY A 17 -1.05 -3.04 5.14
C GLY A 17 0.20 -3.91 5.04
N VAL A 18 1.07 -3.62 4.07
CA VAL A 18 2.33 -4.34 3.86
C VAL A 18 3.49 -3.34 3.85
N ASP A 19 4.34 -3.43 4.87
CA ASP A 19 5.58 -2.65 4.98
C ASP A 19 6.78 -3.55 4.67
N ILE A 20 7.58 -3.14 3.68
CA ILE A 20 8.80 -3.83 3.26
C ILE A 20 9.98 -2.96 3.70
N SER A 21 10.66 -3.37 4.76
CA SER A 21 11.83 -2.66 5.29
C SER A 21 13.13 -3.35 4.90
N SER A 22 14.27 -2.79 5.31
CA SER A 22 15.60 -3.37 5.04
C SER A 22 15.83 -4.73 5.71
N THR A 23 15.09 -5.04 6.78
CA THR A 23 15.33 -6.21 7.63
C THR A 23 14.11 -7.10 7.82
N SER A 24 12.92 -6.66 7.39
CA SER A 24 11.70 -7.43 7.61
C SER A 24 10.57 -7.03 6.66
N VAL A 25 9.66 -7.95 6.45
CA VAL A 25 8.31 -7.69 5.94
C VAL A 25 7.34 -7.67 7.11
N LYS A 26 6.46 -6.65 7.17
CA LYS A 26 5.40 -6.53 8.18
C LYS A 26 4.04 -6.48 7.49
N LEU A 27 3.13 -7.34 7.93
CA LEU A 27 1.74 -7.37 7.48
C LEU A 27 0.84 -6.93 8.63
N VAL A 28 -0.14 -6.08 8.35
CA VAL A 28 -1.12 -5.61 9.31
C VAL A 28 -2.51 -5.60 8.68
N LYS A 29 -3.49 -6.17 9.38
CA LYS A 29 -4.90 -6.05 9.05
C LYS A 29 -5.62 -5.26 10.14
N LEU A 30 -6.29 -4.17 9.74
CA LEU A 30 -7.12 -3.37 10.61
C LEU A 30 -8.59 -3.49 10.20
N SER A 31 -9.46 -3.49 11.20
CA SER A 31 -10.89 -3.24 11.03
C SER A 31 -11.26 -1.90 11.65
N SER A 32 -12.35 -1.30 11.18
CA SER A 32 -12.92 -0.08 11.77
C SER A 32 -14.39 -0.31 12.07
N SER A 33 -14.81 0.07 13.27
CA SER A 33 -16.21 0.00 13.70
C SER A 33 -16.50 1.16 14.65
N GLY A 34 -17.61 1.88 14.42
CA GLY A 34 -17.99 3.03 15.25
C GLY A 34 -16.93 4.12 15.34
N GLY A 35 -16.16 4.35 14.27
CA GLY A 35 -15.09 5.35 14.23
C GLY A 35 -13.81 4.96 14.98
N LYS A 36 -13.72 3.74 15.50
CA LYS A 36 -12.52 3.22 16.18
C LYS A 36 -11.85 2.16 15.33
N TYR A 37 -10.52 2.17 15.32
CA TYR A 37 -9.71 1.14 14.69
C TYR A 37 -9.44 -0.01 15.65
N LYS A 38 -9.40 -1.22 15.11
CA LYS A 38 -9.02 -2.44 15.80
C LYS A 38 -7.95 -3.15 14.98
N LEU A 39 -6.90 -3.61 15.65
CA LEU A 39 -5.93 -4.53 15.08
C LEU A 39 -6.54 -5.93 15.04
N ASP A 40 -6.77 -6.45 13.84
CA ASP A 40 -7.28 -7.81 13.66
C ASP A 40 -6.12 -8.81 13.73
N ASN A 41 -5.07 -8.56 12.95
CA ASN A 41 -3.89 -9.41 12.86
C ASN A 41 -2.66 -8.61 12.49
N TYR A 42 -1.49 -9.06 12.94
CA TYR A 42 -0.21 -8.62 12.40
C TYR A 42 0.77 -9.79 12.31
N VAL A 43 1.70 -9.73 11.36
CA VAL A 43 2.80 -10.69 11.20
C VAL A 43 4.06 -9.93 10.83
N ILE A 44 5.19 -10.33 11.41
CA ILE A 44 6.51 -9.82 11.05
C ILE A 44 7.38 -11.00 10.65
N ARG A 45 7.99 -10.94 9.47
CA ARG A 45 9.00 -11.93 9.05
C ARG A 45 10.32 -11.24 8.75
N PRO A 46 11.44 -11.77 9.29
CA PRO A 46 12.76 -11.24 8.98
C PRO A 46 13.11 -11.51 7.51
N LEU A 47 13.86 -10.59 6.93
CA LEU A 47 14.46 -10.75 5.60
C LEU A 47 15.92 -11.16 5.75
N PRO A 48 16.44 -12.02 4.85
CA PRO A 48 17.88 -12.25 4.73
C PRO A 48 18.63 -10.94 4.52
N ALA A 49 19.87 -10.88 5.00
CA ALA A 49 20.74 -9.73 4.76
C ALA A 49 20.85 -9.45 3.25
N LYS A 50 20.86 -8.16 2.89
CA LYS A 50 20.95 -7.68 1.50
C LYS A 50 19.72 -7.97 0.61
N SER A 51 18.61 -8.48 1.15
CA SER A 51 17.37 -8.63 0.35
C SER A 51 16.80 -7.28 -0.09
N VAL A 52 16.99 -6.27 0.75
CA VAL A 52 16.63 -4.87 0.49
C VAL A 52 17.84 -4.00 0.83
N VAL A 53 18.36 -3.28 -0.16
CA VAL A 53 19.54 -2.42 -0.04
C VAL A 53 19.13 -1.01 -0.45
N GLU A 54 19.44 -0.01 0.39
CA GLU A 54 19.08 1.39 0.13
C GLU A 54 17.60 1.58 -0.26
N LYS A 55 16.72 0.78 0.37
CA LYS A 55 15.27 0.76 0.12
C LYS A 55 14.84 0.24 -1.26
N ASN A 56 15.77 -0.25 -2.06
CA ASN A 56 15.49 -1.02 -3.27
C ASN A 56 15.46 -2.51 -2.96
N ILE A 57 14.53 -3.24 -3.59
CA ILE A 57 14.47 -4.70 -3.49
C ILE A 57 15.57 -5.28 -4.38
N SER A 58 16.61 -5.83 -3.76
CA SER A 58 17.74 -6.45 -4.46
C SER A 58 17.52 -7.94 -4.71
N ASP A 59 16.79 -8.62 -3.81
CA ASP A 59 16.38 -10.01 -3.96
C ASP A 59 14.85 -10.12 -3.90
N ILE A 60 14.24 -10.18 -5.07
CA ILE A 60 12.79 -10.28 -5.24
C ILE A 60 12.24 -11.60 -4.69
N ASN A 61 13.00 -12.69 -4.83
CA ASN A 61 12.55 -14.01 -4.38
C ASN A 61 12.53 -14.07 -2.84
N ALA A 62 13.58 -13.60 -2.17
CA ALA A 62 13.63 -13.56 -0.72
C ALA A 62 12.50 -12.70 -0.12
N VAL A 63 12.20 -11.55 -0.72
CA VAL A 63 11.09 -10.69 -0.30
C VAL A 63 9.73 -11.36 -0.59
N GLY A 64 9.57 -11.97 -1.77
CA GLY A 64 8.37 -12.72 -2.14
C GLY A 64 8.07 -13.86 -1.17
N ASP A 65 9.08 -14.65 -0.81
CA ASP A 65 8.97 -15.76 0.14
C ASP A 65 8.64 -15.28 1.56
N ALA A 66 9.20 -14.14 1.97
CA ALA A 66 8.86 -13.52 3.25
C ALA A 66 7.39 -13.07 3.27
N ILE A 67 6.90 -12.44 2.22
CA ILE A 67 5.48 -12.04 2.07
C ILE A 67 4.59 -13.28 2.05
N ALA A 68 4.89 -14.27 1.21
CA ALA A 68 4.10 -15.50 1.10
C ALA A 68 4.00 -16.24 2.43
N GLY A 69 5.11 -16.36 3.16
CA GLY A 69 5.12 -16.94 4.50
C GLY A 69 4.36 -16.10 5.53
N ALA A 70 4.37 -14.77 5.41
CA ALA A 70 3.58 -13.92 6.29
C ALA A 70 2.06 -14.06 6.01
N VAL A 71 1.67 -14.15 4.74
CA VAL A 71 0.29 -14.39 4.31
C VAL A 71 -0.20 -15.78 4.73
N SER A 72 0.64 -16.82 4.66
CA SER A 72 0.25 -18.18 5.07
C SER A 72 0.00 -18.30 6.57
N VAL A 73 0.70 -17.51 7.38
CA VAL A 73 0.49 -17.40 8.83
C VAL A 73 -0.76 -16.56 9.14
N MET A 74 -0.88 -15.36 8.54
CA MET A 74 -2.01 -14.46 8.81
C MET A 74 -3.35 -14.99 8.27
N LYS A 75 -3.33 -15.74 7.16
CA LYS A 75 -4.50 -16.23 6.42
C LYS A 75 -5.57 -15.14 6.20
N PRO A 76 -5.20 -13.96 5.66
CA PRO A 76 -6.15 -12.88 5.50
C PRO A 76 -7.22 -13.27 4.46
N SER A 77 -8.46 -12.94 4.78
CA SER A 77 -9.62 -13.04 3.88
C SER A 77 -9.56 -12.04 2.72
N ILE A 78 -8.72 -11.01 2.83
CA ILE A 78 -8.51 -9.94 1.86
C ILE A 78 -7.19 -10.21 1.13
N LYS A 79 -7.16 -9.93 -0.17
CA LYS A 79 -5.97 -10.10 -1.02
C LYS A 79 -5.40 -8.79 -1.54
N ASP A 80 -6.19 -7.72 -1.54
CA ASP A 80 -5.71 -6.38 -1.88
C ASP A 80 -4.83 -5.81 -0.75
N ALA A 81 -3.76 -5.15 -1.12
CA ALA A 81 -2.77 -4.62 -0.19
C ALA A 81 -2.44 -3.16 -0.47
N ALA A 82 -2.17 -2.41 0.60
CA ALA A 82 -1.56 -1.10 0.56
C ALA A 82 -0.08 -1.25 0.91
N VAL A 83 0.78 -0.72 0.05
CA VAL A 83 2.24 -0.68 0.21
C VAL A 83 2.74 0.76 0.15
N ALA A 84 3.95 0.99 0.63
CA ALA A 84 4.61 2.29 0.54
C ALA A 84 5.96 2.16 -0.17
N VAL A 85 6.33 3.21 -0.89
CA VAL A 85 7.68 3.41 -1.42
C VAL A 85 8.49 4.27 -0.46
N ALA A 86 9.81 4.13 -0.48
CA ALA A 86 10.66 4.93 0.39
C ALA A 86 10.66 6.39 -0.02
N GLY A 87 10.56 7.30 0.96
CA GLY A 87 10.54 8.74 0.71
C GLY A 87 11.78 9.27 -0.02
N SER A 88 12.94 8.61 0.10
CA SER A 88 14.14 8.94 -0.66
C SER A 88 14.03 8.67 -2.17
N ALA A 89 13.07 7.86 -2.59
CA ALA A 89 12.76 7.58 -3.99
C ALA A 89 11.53 8.37 -4.49
N VAL A 90 10.99 9.28 -3.67
CA VAL A 90 9.79 10.06 -3.99
C VAL A 90 10.12 11.55 -3.96
N ILE A 91 9.63 12.26 -4.96
CA ILE A 91 9.69 13.72 -5.01
C ILE A 91 8.25 14.24 -4.91
N THR A 92 7.99 15.05 -3.88
CA THR A 92 6.70 15.69 -3.67
C THR A 92 6.84 17.19 -3.90
N LYS A 93 6.16 17.71 -4.92
CA LYS A 93 6.19 19.13 -5.26
C LYS A 93 4.76 19.61 -5.56
N THR A 94 4.40 20.77 -5.01
CA THR A 94 3.19 21.50 -5.38
C THR A 94 3.52 22.41 -6.55
N ILE A 95 2.75 22.34 -7.63
CA ILE A 95 2.88 23.19 -8.83
C ILE A 95 1.59 24.00 -9.03
N GLU A 96 1.71 25.17 -9.64
CA GLU A 96 0.58 26.00 -10.02
C GLU A 96 0.13 25.64 -11.44
N MET A 97 -1.17 25.45 -11.64
CA MET A 97 -1.76 25.11 -12.94
C MET A 97 -2.98 25.98 -13.21
N ASN A 98 -3.37 26.08 -14.47
CA ASN A 98 -4.56 26.83 -14.85
C ASN A 98 -5.82 26.11 -14.36
N ALA A 99 -6.63 26.79 -13.54
CA ALA A 99 -7.86 26.25 -12.96
C ALA A 99 -8.98 25.97 -13.99
N ALA A 100 -8.84 26.46 -15.23
CA ALA A 100 -9.80 26.22 -16.30
C ALA A 100 -9.62 24.85 -16.99
N LEU A 101 -8.52 24.13 -16.71
CA LEU A 101 -8.22 22.84 -17.33
C LEU A 101 -9.10 21.74 -16.73
N SER A 102 -9.53 20.81 -17.58
CA SER A 102 -10.13 19.55 -17.16
C SER A 102 -9.09 18.58 -16.60
N ASP A 103 -9.52 17.55 -15.86
CA ASP A 103 -8.63 16.53 -15.29
C ASP A 103 -7.73 15.86 -16.34
N ALA A 104 -8.26 15.59 -17.53
CA ALA A 104 -7.50 14.99 -18.63
C ALA A 104 -6.46 15.95 -19.22
N GLU A 105 -6.78 17.25 -19.29
CA GLU A 105 -5.83 18.27 -19.73
C GLU A 105 -4.73 18.50 -18.70
N LEU A 106 -5.08 18.49 -17.41
CA LEU A 106 -4.13 18.55 -16.29
C LEU A 106 -3.16 17.37 -16.34
N GLU A 107 -3.66 16.15 -16.51
CA GLU A 107 -2.82 14.94 -16.61
C GLU A 107 -1.84 15.03 -17.80
N ASN A 108 -2.34 15.41 -18.98
CA ASN A 108 -1.49 15.59 -20.16
C ASN A 108 -0.42 16.66 -19.94
N GLN A 109 -0.79 17.79 -19.33
CA GLN A 109 0.16 18.86 -19.05
C GLN A 109 1.21 18.43 -18.02
N ILE A 110 0.80 17.73 -16.95
CA ILE A 110 1.72 17.17 -15.95
C ILE A 110 2.73 16.24 -16.61
N ILE A 111 2.30 15.37 -17.53
CA ILE A 111 3.19 14.44 -18.24
C ILE A 111 4.20 15.21 -19.11
N VAL A 112 3.77 16.24 -19.83
CA VAL A 112 4.65 17.05 -20.69
C VAL A 112 5.67 17.87 -19.88
N GLU A 113 5.25 18.38 -18.73
CA GLU A 113 6.10 19.19 -17.85
C GLU A 113 6.88 18.37 -16.82
N ALA A 114 6.63 17.06 -16.71
CA ALA A 114 7.23 16.18 -15.69
C ALA A 114 8.77 16.26 -15.69
N ASP A 115 9.39 16.28 -16.87
CA ASP A 115 10.85 16.37 -17.04
C ASP A 115 11.45 17.65 -16.45
N GLN A 116 10.66 18.72 -16.30
CA GLN A 116 11.13 19.97 -15.67
C GLN A 116 11.17 19.88 -14.14
N TYR A 117 10.50 18.87 -13.58
CA TYR A 117 10.28 18.75 -12.13
C TYR A 117 10.90 17.48 -11.53
N ILE A 118 11.27 16.51 -12.36
CA ILE A 118 11.94 15.27 -11.96
C ILE A 118 13.43 15.37 -12.36
N PRO A 119 14.36 15.41 -11.38
CA PRO A 119 15.81 15.41 -11.60
C PRO A 119 16.37 14.03 -11.97
#